data_AF-A0A7C1WC38-F1
#
_entry.id   AF-A0A7C1WC38-F1
#
_cell.length_a   1.000
_cell.length_b   1.000
_cell.length_c   1.000
_cell.angle_alpha   90.00
_cell.angle_beta   90.00
_cell.angle_gamma   90.00
#
_symmetry.space_group_name_H-M   'P 1'
#
loop_
_entity.id
_entity.type
_entity.pdbx_description
1 polymer ?
#
loop_
_entity_poly.entity_id
_entity_poly.type
_entity_poly.pdbx_seq_one_letter_code
_entity_poly.pdbx_strand_id
1 'polypeptide(L)' 'MLFHPLNVTNWGKKKYRVKLPEYKNIPLVCLSAHAFKKDKENALDAGVDVFLAKPVENHILINAILTSLKKRNSDYKAAF' A
#
# COMPACT_ATOMS: atom_id res chain seq x y z
N MET A 1 16.62 -8.05 -16.83
CA MET A 1 15.29 -7.52 -16.47
C MET A 1 14.72 -8.43 -15.37
N LEU A 2 15.14 -8.23 -14.11
CA LEU A 2 14.73 -9.10 -13.01
C LEU A 2 13.43 -8.55 -12.41
N PHE A 3 12.32 -9.17 -12.77
CA PHE A 3 11.10 -9.09 -11.98
C PHE A 3 11.44 -9.68 -10.59
N HIS A 4 11.57 -8.82 -9.58
CA HIS A 4 11.65 -9.27 -8.19
C HIS A 4 10.21 -9.62 -7.79
N PRO A 5 9.87 -10.90 -7.57
CA PRO A 5 8.54 -11.24 -7.12
C PRO A 5 8.42 -10.71 -5.69
N LEU A 6 7.61 -9.67 -5.51
CA LEU A 6 7.12 -9.28 -4.19
C LEU A 6 6.28 -10.45 -3.68
N ASN A 7 6.93 -11.40 -3.02
CA ASN A 7 6.29 -12.51 -2.34
C ASN A 7 5.55 -11.94 -1.12
N VAL A 8 4.33 -11.44 -1.38
CA VAL A 8 3.40 -10.82 -0.42
C VAL A 8 2.87 -11.79 0.63
N THR A 9 3.38 -13.03 0.69
CA THR A 9 2.96 -14.06 1.66
C THR A 9 3.63 -13.93 3.03
N ASN A 10 4.66 -13.08 3.17
CA ASN A 10 5.42 -12.96 4.42
C ASN A 10 5.25 -11.57 5.08
N TRP A 11 4.01 -11.27 5.46
CA TRP A 11 3.55 -10.01 6.06
C TRP A 11 4.34 -9.57 7.32
N GLY A 12 4.96 -10.50 8.05
CA GLY A 12 5.43 -10.25 9.41
C GLY A 12 6.82 -9.64 9.60
N LYS A 13 7.61 -9.28 8.57
CA LYS A 13 9.04 -8.95 8.80
C LYS A 13 9.69 -7.77 8.08
N LYS A 14 9.06 -6.99 7.19
CA LYS A 14 9.79 -5.92 6.49
C LYS A 14 8.93 -4.69 6.18
N LYS A 15 9.37 -3.51 6.63
CA LYS A 15 8.94 -2.21 6.10
C LYS A 15 9.37 -2.11 4.63
N TYR A 16 8.51 -2.49 3.69
CA TYR A 16 8.85 -2.56 2.25
C TYR A 16 9.26 -1.18 1.72
N ARG A 17 8.55 -0.14 2.16
CA ARG A 17 8.82 1.26 1.78
C ARG A 17 10.21 1.76 2.18
N VAL A 18 10.84 1.14 3.19
CA VAL A 18 12.18 1.50 3.67
C VAL A 18 13.29 0.83 2.84
N LYS A 19 13.00 -0.30 2.18
CA LYS A 19 14.01 -1.06 1.43
C LYS A 19 14.19 -0.61 -0.01
N LEU A 20 13.20 0.07 -0.59
CA LEU A 20 13.23 0.52 -1.98
C LEU A 20 12.99 2.04 -2.01
N PRO A 21 14.04 2.84 -1.81
CA PRO A 21 13.92 4.31 -1.70
C PRO A 21 13.32 4.94 -2.96
N GLU A 22 13.55 4.35 -4.14
CA GLU A 22 12.94 4.72 -5.41
C GLU A 22 11.40 4.67 -5.41
N TYR A 23 10.79 3.83 -4.57
CA TYR A 23 9.33 3.70 -4.44
C TYR A 23 8.76 4.37 -3.21
N LYS A 24 9.56 5.16 -2.47
CA LYS A 24 9.12 5.84 -1.24
C LYS A 24 7.85 6.68 -1.45
N ASN A 25 7.69 7.25 -2.65
CA ASN A 25 6.59 8.16 -2.97
C ASN A 25 5.41 7.49 -3.67
N ILE A 26 5.50 6.21 -4.03
CA ILE A 26 4.39 5.49 -4.67
C ILE A 26 3.34 5.16 -3.60
N PRO A 27 2.05 5.52 -3.81
CA PRO A 27 1.00 5.12 -2.89
C PRO A 27 0.78 3.59 -2.90
N LEU A 28 0.63 3.00 -1.71
CA LEU A 28 0.45 1.56 -1.53
C LEU A 28 -0.97 1.26 -1.06
N VAL A 29 -1.77 0.58 -1.90
CA VAL A 29 -3.12 0.11 -1.56
C VAL A 29 -3.09 -1.42 -1.45
N CYS A 30 -3.38 -1.95 -0.27
CA CYS A 30 -3.53 -3.38 -0.03
C CYS A 30 -4.98 -3.81 -0.22
N LEU A 31 -5.19 -4.92 -0.93
CA LEU A 31 -6.49 -5.57 -1.07
C LEU A 31 -6.38 -7.04 -0.63
N SER A 32 -7.03 -7.39 0.48
CA SER A 32 -6.95 -8.73 1.07
C SER A 32 -8.23 -9.54 0.89
N ALA A 33 -8.10 -10.85 0.63
CA ALA A 33 -9.24 -11.79 0.65
C ALA A 33 -9.68 -12.13 2.08
N HIS A 34 -8.78 -11.99 3.05
CA HIS A 34 -9.04 -12.22 4.46
C HIS A 34 -8.71 -10.95 5.23
N ALA A 35 -9.72 -10.35 5.86
CA ALA A 35 -9.59 -9.10 6.59
C ALA A 35 -9.40 -9.34 8.09
N PHE A 36 -8.55 -10.30 8.46
CA PHE A 36 -8.27 -10.51 9.86
C PHE A 36 -7.52 -9.30 10.42
N LYS A 37 -7.74 -9.01 11.70
CA LYS A 37 -7.10 -7.88 12.39
C LYS A 37 -5.58 -7.88 12.20
N LYS A 38 -4.97 -9.07 12.26
CA LYS A 38 -3.53 -9.27 12.07
C LYS A 38 -3.05 -8.91 10.66
N ASP A 39 -3.85 -9.17 9.62
CA ASP A 39 -3.50 -8.82 8.24
C ASP A 39 -3.47 -7.29 8.06
N LYS A 40 -4.44 -6.61 8.67
CA LYS A 40 -4.48 -5.14 8.70
C LYS A 40 -3.30 -4.56 9.47
N GLU A 41 -2.99 -5.09 10.64
CA GLU A 41 -1.85 -4.66 11.46
C GLU A 41 -0.53 -4.84 10.69
N ASN A 42 -0.30 -6.01 10.11
CA ASN A 42 0.90 -6.26 9.32
C ASN A 42 1.00 -5.34 8.09
N ALA A 43 -0.13 -5.02 7.44
CA ALA A 43 -0.15 -4.12 6.30
C ALA A 43 0.27 -2.70 6.68
N LEU A 44 -0.24 -2.21 7.81
CA LEU A 44 0.14 -0.91 8.35
C LEU A 44 1.63 -0.87 8.71
N ASP A 45 2.14 -1.92 9.37
CA ASP A 45 3.56 -2.04 9.72
C ASP A 45 4.47 -2.12 8.49
N ALA A 46 3.99 -2.72 7.39
CA ALA A 46 4.69 -2.77 6.11
C ALA A 46 4.79 -1.41 5.41
N GLY A 47 4.00 -0.42 5.84
CA GLY A 47 3.95 0.93 5.28
C GLY A 47 2.91 1.10 4.18
N VAL A 48 1.83 0.31 4.19
CA VAL A 48 0.67 0.46 3.30
C VAL A 48 -0.11 1.73 3.68
N ASP A 49 -0.55 2.49 2.69
CA ASP A 49 -1.34 3.71 2.89
C ASP A 49 -2.83 3.42 3.10
N VAL A 50 -3.38 2.42 2.40
CA VAL A 50 -4.79 2.02 2.47
C VAL A 50 -4.93 0.50 2.48
N PHE A 51 -5.75 -0.03 3.40
CA PHE A 51 -6.09 -1.46 3.45
C PHE A 51 -7.57 -1.66 3.15
N LEU A 52 -7.88 -2.52 2.17
CA LEU A 52 -9.23 -2.87 1.73
C LEU A 52 -9.44 -4.38 1.82
N ALA A 53 -10.64 -4.79 2.19
CA ALA A 53 -11.07 -6.19 2.23
C ALA A 53 -11.86 -6.53 0.97
N LYS A 54 -11.70 -7.75 0.44
CA LYS A 54 -12.59 -8.30 -0.58
C LYS A 54 -13.83 -8.93 0.08
N PRO A 55 -14.99 -8.89 -0.59
CA PRO A 55 -15.26 -8.12 -1.79
C PRO A 55 -15.24 -6.61 -1.50
N VAL A 56 -14.72 -5.81 -2.43
CA VAL A 56 -14.71 -4.35 -2.35
C VAL A 56 -15.54 -3.79 -3.50
N GLU A 57 -16.34 -2.78 -3.21
CA GLU A 57 -17.10 -2.10 -4.26
C GLU A 57 -16.19 -1.22 -5.11
N ASN A 58 -16.47 -1.15 -6.42
CA ASN A 58 -15.66 -0.40 -7.38
C ASN A 58 -15.49 1.07 -6.97
N HIS A 59 -16.55 1.70 -6.47
CA HIS A 59 -16.51 3.10 -6.06
C HIS A 59 -15.55 3.32 -4.87
N ILE A 60 -15.50 2.39 -3.92
CA ILE A 60 -14.58 2.43 -2.77
C ILE A 60 -13.14 2.28 -3.25
N LEU A 61 -12.89 1.31 -4.13
CA LEU A 61 -11.55 1.08 -4.68
C LEU A 61 -11.04 2.29 -5.47
N ILE A 62 -11.87 2.83 -6.36
CA ILE A 62 -11.53 4.02 -7.15
C ILE A 62 -11.24 5.21 -6.22
N ASN A 63 -12.09 5.44 -5.22
CA ASN A 63 -11.89 6.53 -4.27
C ASN A 63 -10.57 6.38 -3.48
N ALA A 64 -10.24 5.16 -3.05
CA ALA A 64 -8.98 4.85 -2.38
C ALA A 64 -7.77 5.18 -3.25
N ILE A 65 -7.80 4.78 -4.53
CA ILE A 65 -6.73 5.08 -5.50
C ILE A 65 -6.60 6.59 -5.71
N LEU A 66 -7.70 7.30 -6.00
CA LEU A 66 -7.69 8.74 -6.26
C LEU A 66 -7.19 9.53 -5.04
N THR A 67 -7.65 9.17 -3.85
CA THR A 67 -7.24 9.82 -2.60
C THR A 67 -5.76 9.59 -2.32
N SER A 68 -5.27 8.37 -2.53
CA SER A 68 -3.86 8.03 -2.32
C SER A 68 -2.94 8.78 -3.31
N LEU A 69 -3.34 8.91 -4.57
CA LEU A 69 -2.62 9.69 -5.58
C LEU A 69 -2.60 11.18 -5.26
N LYS A 70 -3.73 11.77 -4.86
CA LYS A 70 -3.81 13.19 -4.48
C LYS A 70 -2.88 13.50 -3.30
N LYS A 71 -2.92 12.68 -2.25
CA LYS A 71 -2.09 12.84 -1.06
C LYS A 71 -0.60 12.86 -1.41
N ARG A 72 -0.15 11.90 -2.22
CA ARG A 72 1.26 11.81 -2.65
C ARG A 72 1.70 12.94 -3.57
N ASN A 73 0.81 13.43 -4.43
CA ASN A 73 1.11 14.59 -5.29
C ASN A 73 1.29 15.86 -4.45
N SER A 74 0.45 16.06 -3.43
CA SER A 74 0.63 17.17 -2.48
C SER A 74 1.93 17.05 -1.68
N ASP A 75 2.26 15.85 -1.17
CA ASP A 75 3.52 15.61 -0.46
C ASP A 75 4.74 15.88 -1.36
N TYR A 76 4.66 15.50 -2.64
CA TYR A 76 5.71 15.78 -3.63
C TYR A 76 5.84 17.29 -3.88
N LYS A 77 4.74 18.00 -4.15
CA LYS A 77 4.75 19.46 -4.35
C LYS A 77 5.23 20.25 -3.14
N ALA A 78 5.05 19.75 -1.92
CA ALA A 78 5.51 20.41 -0.69
C ALA A 78 6.99 20.17 -0.39
N ALA A 79 7.64 19.20 -1.06
CA ALA A 79 9.03 18.84 -0.86
C ALA A 79 10.01 19.57 -1.79
N PHE A 80 9.50 20.41 -2.71
CA PHE A 80 10.24 21.28 -3.63
C PHE A 80 9.72 22.71 -3.53
#